data_AF-A0A8T5JF85-F1
#
_entry.id   AF-A0A8T5JF85-F1
#
_cell.length_a   1.000
_cell.length_b   1.000
_cell.length_c   1.000
_cell.angle_alpha   90.00
_cell.angle_beta   90.00
_cell.angle_gamma   90.00
#
_symmetry.space_group_name_H-M   'P 1'
#
loop_
_entity.id
_entity.type
_entity.pdbx_description
1 polymer ?
#
loop_
_entity_poly.entity_id
_entity_poly.type
_entity_poly.pdbx_seq_one_letter_code
_entity_poly.pdbx_strand_id
1 'polypeptide(L)'
;MDDKSLGYSIMIITLAVMAVYFVWLFPGLFGTMFAWLVQYSEWAIRLPVIAAVYMILFIVLWIGYTMATTPPPVPLDTPLDLDSEFNFEEDDEKTEEEN
;
A
#
# COMPACT_ATOMS: atom_id res chain seq x y z
N MET A 1 23.10 10.99 -12.74
CA MET A 1 21.68 11.22 -13.11
C MET A 1 21.33 12.58 -12.59
N ASP A 2 21.04 13.53 -13.47
CA ASP A 2 20.67 14.89 -13.05
C ASP A 2 19.24 14.87 -12.52
N ASP A 3 19.00 15.29 -11.28
CA ASP A 3 17.65 15.33 -10.67
C ASP A 3 16.64 16.10 -11.54
N LYS A 4 17.13 17.06 -12.32
CA LYS A 4 16.34 17.81 -13.32
C LYS A 4 15.80 16.90 -14.42
N SER A 5 16.61 15.99 -14.94
CA SER A 5 16.20 15.04 -15.99
C SER A 5 15.12 14.07 -15.50
N LEU A 6 15.22 13.64 -14.23
CA LEU A 6 14.23 12.80 -13.57
C LEU A 6 12.92 13.55 -13.33
N GLY A 7 12.99 14.82 -12.90
CA GLY A 7 11.81 15.68 -12.80
C GLY A 7 11.08 15.85 -14.14
N TYR A 8 11.82 16.17 -15.21
CA TYR A 8 11.22 16.33 -16.55
C TYR A 8 10.65 15.02 -17.10
N SER A 9 11.30 13.88 -16.87
CA SER A 9 10.79 12.59 -17.34
C SER A 9 9.47 12.24 -16.68
N ILE A 10 9.36 12.39 -15.36
CA ILE A 10 8.10 12.15 -14.63
C ILE A 10 7.00 13.12 -15.08
N MET A 11 7.32 14.39 -15.31
CA MET A 11 6.35 15.37 -15.80
C MET A 11 5.80 14.99 -17.19
N ILE A 12 6.67 14.59 -18.12
CA ILE A 12 6.24 14.19 -19.47
C ILE A 12 5.41 12.90 -19.41
N ILE A 13 5.85 11.92 -18.60
CA ILE A 13 5.14 10.65 -18.44
C ILE A 13 3.74 10.89 -17.85
N THR A 14 3.62 11.71 -16.81
CA THR A 14 2.32 12.00 -16.19
C THR A 14 1.39 12.73 -17.15
N LEU A 15 1.88 13.70 -17.91
CA LEU A 15 1.10 14.39 -18.94
C LEU A 15 0.64 13.41 -20.04
N ALA A 16 1.54 12.53 -20.49
CA ALA A 16 1.20 11.50 -21.47
C ALA A 16 0.12 10.54 -20.95
N VAL A 17 0.25 10.05 -19.71
CA VAL A 17 -0.76 9.18 -19.07
C VAL A 17 -2.10 9.90 -18.93
N MET A 18 -2.09 11.18 -18.54
CA MET A 18 -3.30 12.00 -18.45
C MET A 18 -4.00 12.12 -19.81
N ALA A 19 -3.25 12.40 -20.88
CA ALA A 19 -3.79 12.49 -22.23
C ALA A 19 -4.35 11.14 -22.70
N VAL A 20 -3.64 10.04 -22.47
CA VAL A 20 -4.10 8.69 -22.82
C VAL A 20 -5.39 8.34 -22.08
N TYR A 21 -5.46 8.62 -20.77
CA TYR A 21 -6.67 8.36 -19.99
C TYR A 21 -7.86 9.18 -20.50
N PHE A 22 -7.64 10.45 -20.84
CA PHE A 22 -8.69 11.31 -21.39
C PHE A 22 -9.21 10.80 -22.75
N VAL A 23 -8.32 10.35 -23.63
CA VAL A 23 -8.71 9.73 -24.92
C VAL A 23 -9.47 8.42 -24.70
N TRP A 24 -9.07 7.61 -23.71
CA TRP A 24 -9.75 6.37 -23.38
C TRP A 24 -11.15 6.59 -22.76
N LEU A 25 -11.32 7.67 -22.00
CA LEU A 25 -12.59 8.07 -21.39
C LEU A 25 -13.56 8.69 -22.41
N PHE A 26 -13.05 9.41 -23.41
CA PHE A 26 -13.87 10.09 -24.42
C PHE A 26 -13.45 9.78 -25.87
N PRO A 27 -13.44 8.49 -26.28
CA PRO A 27 -13.00 8.12 -27.62
C PRO A 27 -13.93 8.66 -28.72
N GLY A 28 -15.22 8.90 -28.39
CA GLY A 28 -16.20 9.46 -29.33
C GLY A 28 -15.88 10.88 -29.79
N LEU A 29 -15.11 11.67 -29.02
CA LEU A 29 -14.71 13.03 -29.41
C LEU A 29 -13.71 13.05 -30.56
N PHE A 30 -12.97 11.95 -30.76
CA PHE A 30 -11.89 11.84 -31.73
C PHE A 30 -12.31 11.15 -33.05
N GLY A 31 -13.62 10.95 -33.24
CA GLY A 31 -14.20 10.42 -34.48
C GLY A 31 -13.92 8.94 -34.73
N THR A 32 -13.91 8.53 -36.00
CA THR A 32 -13.83 7.12 -36.41
C THR A 32 -12.51 6.43 -36.09
N MET A 33 -11.43 7.20 -35.87
CA MET A 33 -10.10 6.68 -35.51
C MET A 33 -10.11 5.88 -34.19
N PHE A 34 -10.99 6.25 -33.26
CA PHE A 34 -11.12 5.59 -31.95
C PHE A 34 -12.49 4.91 -31.75
N ALA A 35 -13.25 4.68 -32.84
CA ALA A 35 -14.56 4.04 -32.76
C ALA A 35 -14.50 2.64 -32.11
N TRP A 36 -13.41 1.89 -32.33
CA TRP A 36 -13.17 0.59 -31.70
C TRP A 36 -12.98 0.68 -30.17
N LEU A 37 -12.54 1.84 -29.67
CA LEU A 37 -12.28 2.11 -28.27
C LEU A 37 -13.55 2.48 -27.49
N VAL A 38 -14.63 2.87 -28.19
CA VAL A 38 -15.93 3.23 -27.58
C VAL A 38 -16.48 2.08 -26.74
N GLN A 39 -16.42 0.85 -27.25
CA GLN A 39 -16.85 -0.35 -26.51
C GLN A 39 -16.04 -0.59 -25.22
N TYR A 40 -14.78 -0.14 -25.20
CA TYR A 40 -13.87 -0.29 -24.07
C TYR A 40 -13.84 0.94 -23.15
N SER A 41 -14.53 2.03 -23.51
CA SER A 41 -14.51 3.28 -22.74
C SER A 41 -15.15 3.11 -21.36
N GLU A 42 -16.19 2.29 -21.26
CA GLU A 42 -16.82 1.91 -19.99
C GLU A 42 -15.82 1.31 -18.98
N TRP A 43 -14.79 0.61 -19.48
CA TRP A 43 -13.76 0.03 -18.62
C TRP A 43 -12.82 1.09 -18.01
N ALA A 44 -12.72 2.29 -18.60
CA ALA A 44 -11.93 3.39 -18.06
C ALA A 44 -12.45 3.88 -16.70
N ILE A 45 -13.74 3.69 -16.43
CA ILE A 45 -14.40 4.01 -15.15
C ILE A 45 -14.50 2.76 -14.27
N ARG A 46 -14.87 1.62 -14.84
CA ARG A 46 -15.03 0.39 -14.06
C ARG A 46 -13.73 -0.05 -13.40
N LEU A 47 -12.60 0.03 -14.11
CA LEU A 47 -11.30 -0.40 -13.58
C LEU A 47 -10.89 0.37 -12.32
N PRO A 48 -10.84 1.73 -12.29
CA PRO A 48 -10.48 2.45 -11.07
C PRO A 48 -11.48 2.23 -9.94
N VAL A 49 -12.78 2.11 -10.24
CA VAL A 49 -13.80 1.80 -9.22
C VAL A 49 -13.59 0.42 -8.62
N ILE A 50 -13.37 -0.61 -9.44
CA ILE A 50 -13.07 -1.98 -8.99
C ILE A 50 -11.79 -1.97 -8.15
N ALA A 51 -10.73 -1.30 -8.62
CA ALA A 51 -9.47 -1.20 -7.89
C ALA A 51 -9.65 -0.56 -6.51
N ALA A 52 -10.42 0.53 -6.41
CA ALA A 52 -10.72 1.18 -5.14
C ALA A 52 -11.51 0.26 -4.18
N VAL A 53 -12.52 -0.45 -4.68
CA VAL A 53 -13.30 -1.40 -3.89
C VAL A 53 -12.43 -2.57 -3.41
N TYR A 54 -11.61 -3.13 -4.30
CA TYR A 54 -10.70 -4.23 -3.97
C TYR A 54 -9.63 -3.80 -2.97
N MET A 55 -9.15 -2.56 -3.01
CA MET A 55 -8.23 -2.03 -2.01
C MET A 55 -8.85 -2.04 -0.61
N ILE A 56 -10.11 -1.63 -0.48
CA ILE A 56 -10.82 -1.65 0.81
C ILE A 56 -11.06 -3.11 1.25
N LEU A 57 -11.54 -3.96 0.36
CA LEU A 57 -11.76 -5.38 0.67
C LEU A 57 -10.45 -6.10 1.05
N PHE A 58 -9.34 -5.73 0.42
CA PHE A 58 -8.01 -6.24 0.76
C PHE A 58 -7.62 -5.85 2.19
N ILE A 59 -7.90 -4.62 2.62
CA ILE A 59 -7.67 -4.20 4.01
C ILE A 59 -8.53 -5.03 4.98
N VAL A 60 -9.82 -5.21 4.68
CA VAL A 60 -10.71 -6.02 5.54
C VAL A 60 -10.25 -7.48 5.60
N LEU A 61 -9.87 -8.05 4.47
CA LEU A 61 -9.31 -9.40 4.39
C LEU A 61 -8.01 -9.53 5.18
N TRP A 62 -7.13 -8.52 5.10
CA TRP A 62 -5.89 -8.47 5.87
C TRP A 62 -6.16 -8.43 7.38
N ILE A 63 -7.08 -7.58 7.83
CA ILE A 63 -7.46 -7.51 9.25
C ILE A 63 -8.05 -8.85 9.72
N GLY A 64 -8.97 -9.42 8.93
CA GLY A 64 -9.54 -10.74 9.21
C GLY A 64 -8.47 -11.83 9.31
N TYR A 65 -7.47 -11.80 8.42
CA TYR A 65 -6.31 -12.70 8.47
C TYR A 65 -5.53 -12.51 9.77
N THR A 66 -5.18 -11.28 10.15
CA THR A 66 -4.44 -11.03 11.40
C THR A 66 -5.20 -11.54 12.63
N MET A 67 -6.51 -11.31 12.72
CA MET A 67 -7.34 -11.80 13.84
C MET A 67 -7.42 -13.33 13.90
N ALA A 68 -7.49 -14.01 12.74
CA ALA A 68 -7.49 -15.46 12.69
C ALA A 68 -6.13 -16.06 13.09
N THR A 69 -5.05 -15.34 12.85
CA THR A 69 -3.68 -15.78 13.18
C THR A 69 -3.19 -15.34 14.56
N THR A 70 -3.91 -14.46 15.26
CA THR A 70 -3.57 -14.08 16.64
C THR A 70 -4.15 -15.10 17.63
N PRO A 71 -3.32 -15.89 18.33
CA PRO A 71 -3.79 -16.70 19.45
C PRO A 71 -4.34 -15.78 20.55
N PRO A 72 -5.36 -16.23 21.29
CA PRO A 72 -6.00 -15.42 22.33
C PRO A 72 -4.94 -14.94 23.33
N PRO A 73 -4.98 -13.66 23.74
CA PRO A 73 -4.03 -13.10 24.70
C PRO A 73 -4.06 -13.93 25.98
N VAL A 74 -2.88 -14.29 26.49
CA VAL A 74 -2.72 -15.05 27.73
C VAL A 74 -3.40 -14.28 28.86
N PRO A 75 -4.25 -14.93 29.70
CA PRO A 75 -4.92 -14.26 30.80
C PRO A 75 -3.90 -13.58 31.73
N LEU A 76 -4.17 -12.32 32.07
CA LEU A 76 -3.37 -11.44 32.93
C LEU A 76 -3.24 -11.92 34.40
N ASP A 77 -3.67 -13.15 34.71
CA ASP A 77 -3.58 -13.74 36.04
C ASP A 77 -2.17 -14.29 36.35
N THR A 78 -1.32 -14.45 35.33
CA THR A 78 0.12 -14.56 35.54
C THR A 78 0.72 -13.15 35.52
N PRO A 79 1.35 -12.67 36.61
CA PRO A 79 2.09 -11.42 36.55
C PRO A 79 3.05 -11.53 35.36
N LEU A 80 3.01 -10.55 34.45
CA LEU A 80 4.07 -10.42 33.47
C LEU A 80 5.37 -10.40 34.28
N ASP A 81 6.23 -11.40 34.11
CA ASP A 81 7.60 -11.43 34.61
C ASP A 81 8.43 -10.36 33.86
N LEU A 82 8.01 -9.10 33.94
CA LEU A 82 8.78 -7.91 33.55
C LEU A 82 10.05 -7.78 34.40
N ASP A 83 10.07 -8.43 35.56
CA ASP A 83 11.23 -8.54 36.44
C ASP A 83 12.34 -9.38 35.81
N SER A 84 12.02 -10.30 34.88
CA SER A 84 13.04 -11.12 34.21
C SER A 84 13.85 -10.29 33.20
N GLU A 85 13.22 -9.39 32.44
CA GLU A 85 13.90 -8.58 31.42
C GLU A 85 14.77 -7.46 32.05
N PHE A 86 14.35 -6.90 33.19
CA PHE A 86 15.15 -5.92 33.96
C PHE A 86 16.38 -6.56 34.63
N ASN A 87 16.32 -7.83 35.03
CA ASN A 87 17.45 -8.49 35.70
C ASN A 87 18.59 -8.88 34.72
N PHE A 88 18.30 -9.00 33.41
CA PHE A 88 19.36 -9.25 32.41
C PHE A 88 20.21 -7.99 32.16
N GLU A 89 19.61 -6.79 32.18
CA GLU A 89 20.35 -5.53 31.99
C GLU A 89 21.20 -5.15 33.22
N GLU A 90 20.71 -5.41 34.45
CA GLU A 90 21.48 -5.12 35.68
C GLU A 90 22.68 -6.06 35.90
N ASP A 91 22.59 -7.33 35.50
CA ASP A 91 23.70 -8.29 35.63
C ASP A 91 24.81 -8.02 34.59
N ASP A 92 24.46 -7.54 33.39
CA ASP A 92 25.45 -7.16 32.36
C ASP A 92 26.19 -5.86 32.74
N GLU A 93 25.52 -4.84 33.30
CA GLU A 93 26.19 -3.59 33.73
C GLU A 93 27.17 -3.82 34.90
N LYS A 94 26.84 -4.68 35.87
CA LYS A 94 27.77 -5.00 36.98
C LYS A 94 29.00 -5.79 36.52
N THR A 95 28.89 -6.57 35.46
CA THR A 95 29.99 -7.38 34.94
C THR A 95 30.99 -6.55 34.12
N GLU A 96 30.54 -5.42 33.56
CA GLU A 96 31.42 -4.46 32.86
C GLU A 96 32.16 -3.50 33.82
N GLU A 97 31.59 -3.13 34.98
CA GLU A 97 32.26 -2.25 35.95
C GLU A 97 33.34 -2.95 36.81
N GLU A 98 33.39 -4.29 36.84
CA GLU A 98 34.36 -5.06 37.64
C GLU A 98 35.65 -5.47 36.87
N ASN A 99 35.84 -5.06 35.60
CA ASN A 99 37.03 -5.36 34.77
C ASN A 99 37.95 -4.16 34.51
#